data_AF-A0A820FBA9-F1
#
_entry.id   AF-A0A820FBA9-F1
#
_cell.length_a   1.000
_cell.length_b   1.000
_cell.length_c   1.000
_cell.angle_alpha   90.00
_cell.angle_beta   90.00
_cell.angle_gamma   90.00
#
_symmetry.space_group_name_H-M   'P 1'
#
loop_
_entity.id
_entity.type
_entity.pdbx_description
1 polymer ?
#
loop_
_entity_poly.entity_id
_entity_poly.type
_entity_poly.pdbx_seq_one_letter_code
_entity_poly.pdbx_strand_id
1 'polypeptide(L)'
;MSSHSTDNDLQKPDIYNKYSPFYESIKQQAITLFEEIRENLSRTIQLGELEPGFSIWSNKLKQFISHYGFHFTKADHLKLIDYYLSILSITDLNYVHVKICFDMLTELLRNARLITRDDLTIDWRIFYDWMQRIRNNRDKIYGLVVLPEFV
;
A
#
# COMPACT_ATOMS: atom_id res chain seq x y z
N MET A 1 -5.02 10.95 -22.71
CA MET A 1 -3.62 11.14 -23.14
C MET A 1 -2.77 10.32 -22.20
N SER A 2 -2.49 9.07 -22.57
CA SER A 2 -1.71 8.12 -21.77
C SER A 2 -0.25 8.54 -21.79
N SER A 3 0.24 9.01 -20.64
CA SER A 3 1.67 9.17 -20.41
C SER A 3 2.31 7.79 -20.41
N HIS A 4 2.97 7.42 -21.51
CA HIS A 4 3.91 6.30 -21.51
C HIS A 4 5.03 6.65 -20.53
N SER A 5 4.93 6.15 -19.29
CA SER A 5 6.03 6.11 -18.34
C SER A 5 7.19 5.43 -19.04
N THR A 6 8.28 6.16 -19.27
CA THR A 6 9.49 5.55 -19.79
C THR A 6 10.08 4.65 -18.70
N ASP A 7 10.83 3.61 -19.07
CA ASP A 7 11.47 2.68 -18.12
C ASP A 7 12.35 3.42 -17.08
N ASN A 8 12.77 4.63 -17.43
CA ASN A 8 13.59 5.53 -16.62
C ASN A 8 12.86 6.15 -15.42
N ASP A 9 11.52 6.11 -15.40
CA ASP A 9 10.69 6.73 -14.36
C ASP A 9 10.29 5.73 -13.25
N LEU A 10 10.56 4.44 -13.46
CA LEU A 10 10.26 3.36 -12.51
C LEU A 10 11.32 3.31 -11.41
N GLN A 11 10.90 3.13 -10.15
CA GLN A 11 11.83 3.21 -9.03
C GLN A 11 12.76 2.00 -8.91
N LYS A 12 12.19 0.82 -8.69
CA LYS A 12 12.98 -0.40 -8.42
C LYS A 12 12.21 -1.64 -8.87
N PRO A 13 12.15 -1.89 -10.19
CA PRO A 13 11.63 -3.14 -10.71
C PRO A 13 12.51 -4.32 -10.26
N ASP A 14 11.93 -5.53 -10.22
CA ASP A 14 12.72 -6.74 -9.95
C ASP A 14 13.75 -6.97 -11.07
N ILE A 15 15.02 -7.04 -10.66
CA ILE A 15 16.19 -7.18 -11.53
C ILE A 15 16.16 -8.53 -12.25
N TYR A 16 15.61 -9.57 -11.61
CA TYR A 16 15.62 -10.92 -12.16
C TYR A 16 14.69 -11.09 -13.37
N ASN A 17 13.61 -10.30 -13.43
CA ASN A 17 12.66 -10.34 -14.54
C ASN A 17 13.32 -10.06 -15.89
N LYS A 18 14.39 -9.26 -15.93
CA LYS A 18 15.16 -8.95 -17.15
C LYS A 18 15.82 -10.17 -17.80
N TYR A 19 16.11 -11.21 -17.03
CA TYR A 19 16.74 -12.43 -17.53
C TYR A 19 15.72 -13.46 -18.01
N SER A 20 14.42 -13.17 -17.88
CA SER A 20 13.37 -14.06 -18.38
C SER A 20 13.25 -13.98 -19.90
N PRO A 21 13.08 -15.11 -20.60
CA PRO A 21 12.75 -15.13 -22.03
C PRO A 21 11.49 -14.34 -22.39
N PHE A 22 10.62 -14.08 -21.40
CA PHE A 22 9.34 -13.40 -21.57
C PHE A 22 9.34 -11.97 -21.00
N TYR A 23 10.51 -11.34 -20.83
CA TYR A 23 10.65 -10.03 -20.18
C TYR A 23 9.66 -8.97 -20.70
N GLU A 24 9.54 -8.81 -22.02
CA GLU A 24 8.63 -7.82 -22.60
C GLU A 24 7.16 -8.07 -22.24
N SER A 25 6.74 -9.34 -22.22
CA SER A 25 5.39 -9.73 -21.80
C SER A 25 5.17 -9.47 -20.32
N ILE A 26 6.15 -9.82 -19.47
CA ILE A 26 6.12 -9.56 -18.02
C ILE A 26 6.02 -8.06 -17.74
N LYS A 27 6.77 -7.24 -18.46
CA LYS A 27 6.76 -5.78 -18.34
C LYS A 27 5.39 -5.20 -18.71
N GLN A 28 4.82 -5.62 -19.84
CA GLN A 28 3.47 -5.18 -20.24
C GLN A 28 2.42 -5.61 -19.21
N GLN A 29 2.48 -6.84 -18.72
CA GLN A 29 1.58 -7.33 -17.68
C GLN A 29 1.71 -6.52 -16.39
N ALA A 30 2.93 -6.19 -15.96
CA ALA A 30 3.15 -5.39 -14.77
C ALA A 30 2.52 -3.99 -14.89
N ILE A 31 2.66 -3.34 -16.05
CA ILE A 31 2.03 -2.04 -16.30
C ILE A 31 0.51 -2.14 -16.21
N THR A 32 -0.10 -3.06 -16.97
CA THR A 32 -1.56 -3.23 -17.00
C THR A 32 -2.11 -3.59 -15.62
N LEU A 33 -1.45 -4.50 -14.90
CA LEU A 33 -1.88 -4.91 -13.57
C LEU A 33 -1.75 -3.78 -12.55
N PHE A 34 -0.69 -2.98 -12.61
CA PHE A 34 -0.55 -1.82 -11.73
C PHE A 34 -1.60 -0.76 -12.02
N GLU A 35 -1.92 -0.50 -13.29
CA GLU A 35 -2.99 0.42 -13.68
C GLU A 35 -4.34 -0.05 -13.13
N GLU A 36 -4.67 -1.34 -13.26
CA GLU A 36 -5.88 -1.93 -12.69
C GLU A 36 -5.92 -1.77 -11.17
N ILE A 37 -4.82 -2.08 -10.47
CA ILE A 37 -4.74 -1.94 -9.01
C ILE A 37 -4.94 -0.48 -8.59
N ARG A 38 -4.27 0.46 -9.27
CA ARG A 38 -4.34 1.89 -8.98
C ARG A 38 -5.75 2.43 -9.17
N GLU A 39 -6.39 2.11 -10.29
CA GLU A 39 -7.75 2.57 -10.60
C GLU A 39 -8.75 2.03 -9.58
N ASN A 40 -8.66 0.74 -9.26
CA ASN A 40 -9.59 0.13 -8.33
C ASN A 40 -9.36 0.56 -6.88
N LEU A 41 -8.11 0.75 -6.43
CA LEU A 41 -7.83 1.35 -5.11
C LEU A 41 -8.37 2.77 -5.01
N SER A 42 -8.16 3.59 -6.05
CA SER A 42 -8.73 4.94 -6.08
C SER A 42 -10.26 4.90 -6.03
N ARG A 43 -10.89 3.97 -6.77
CA ARG A 43 -12.34 3.82 -6.81
C ARG A 43 -12.91 3.38 -5.46
N THR A 44 -12.33 2.38 -4.81
CA THR A 44 -12.81 1.91 -3.50
C THR A 44 -12.73 3.00 -2.45
N ILE A 45 -11.64 3.78 -2.43
CA ILE A 45 -11.49 4.92 -1.51
C ILE A 45 -12.54 5.99 -1.80
N GLN A 46 -12.77 6.36 -3.06
CA GLN A 46 -13.78 7.36 -3.43
C GLN A 46 -15.21 6.94 -3.07
N LEU A 47 -15.51 5.64 -3.16
CA LEU A 47 -16.80 5.09 -2.80
C LEU A 47 -16.94 4.83 -1.28
N GLY A 48 -15.85 4.94 -0.51
CA GLY A 48 -15.82 4.54 0.90
C GLY A 48 -15.97 3.03 1.11
N GLU A 49 -15.72 2.23 0.08
CA GLU A 49 -15.88 0.77 0.10
C GLU A 49 -14.63 0.10 0.69
N LEU A 50 -14.58 -0.01 2.01
CA LEU A 50 -13.47 -0.69 2.70
C LEU A 50 -13.59 -2.23 2.61
N GLU A 51 -14.81 -2.78 2.71
CA GLU A 51 -15.07 -4.20 2.48
C GLU A 51 -16.01 -4.45 1.30
N PRO A 52 -15.71 -5.44 0.43
CA PRO A 52 -14.47 -6.23 0.37
C PRO A 52 -13.34 -5.53 -0.43
N GLY A 53 -13.65 -4.44 -1.12
CA GLY A 53 -12.82 -3.83 -2.15
C GLY A 53 -11.40 -3.47 -1.69
N PHE A 54 -11.26 -2.61 -0.67
CA PHE A 54 -9.95 -2.17 -0.20
C PHE A 54 -9.05 -3.35 0.21
N SER A 55 -9.58 -4.34 0.92
CA SER A 55 -8.84 -5.53 1.34
C SER A 55 -8.32 -6.35 0.16
N ILE A 56 -9.15 -6.58 -0.86
CA ILE A 56 -8.76 -7.34 -2.07
C ILE A 56 -7.64 -6.62 -2.82
N TRP A 57 -7.81 -5.33 -3.09
CA TRP A 57 -6.86 -4.57 -3.89
C TRP A 57 -5.55 -4.28 -3.15
N SER A 58 -5.60 -4.13 -1.82
CA SER A 58 -4.38 -4.05 -0.99
C SER A 58 -3.59 -5.36 -1.04
N ASN A 59 -4.26 -6.51 -0.98
CA ASN A 59 -3.59 -7.80 -1.12
C ASN A 59 -3.00 -8.00 -2.53
N LYS A 60 -3.73 -7.61 -3.59
CA LYS A 60 -3.20 -7.61 -4.95
C LYS A 60 -1.96 -6.71 -5.09
N LEU A 61 -1.95 -5.53 -4.47
CA LEU A 61 -0.78 -4.65 -4.45
C LEU A 61 0.41 -5.28 -3.72
N LYS A 62 0.17 -5.95 -2.58
CA LYS A 62 1.21 -6.68 -1.85
C LYS A 62 1.84 -7.77 -2.73
N GLN A 63 1.01 -8.55 -3.41
CA GLN A 63 1.46 -9.58 -4.35
C GLN A 63 2.22 -8.96 -5.52
N PHE A 64 1.73 -7.84 -6.07
CA PHE A 64 2.41 -7.11 -7.12
C PHE A 64 3.82 -6.70 -6.70
N ILE A 65 3.98 -6.06 -5.53
CA ILE A 65 5.30 -5.64 -5.02
C ILE A 65 6.23 -6.84 -4.83
N SER A 66 5.68 -7.98 -4.39
CA SER A 66 6.46 -9.20 -4.21
C SER A 66 6.96 -9.81 -5.52
N HIS A 67 6.24 -9.68 -6.64
CA HIS A 67 6.59 -10.30 -7.92
C HIS A 67 7.33 -9.35 -8.88
N TYR A 68 7.00 -8.07 -8.84
CA TYR A 68 7.50 -7.08 -9.80
C TYR A 68 8.38 -6.02 -9.13
N GLY A 69 8.46 -6.00 -7.79
CA GLY A 69 9.12 -4.93 -7.05
C GLY A 69 8.32 -3.63 -7.10
N PHE A 70 9.02 -2.50 -6.99
CA PHE A 70 8.46 -1.16 -7.10
C PHE A 70 8.40 -0.75 -8.57
N HIS A 71 7.65 -1.51 -9.38
CA HIS A 71 7.44 -1.27 -10.80
C HIS A 71 6.36 -0.20 -11.02
N PHE A 72 6.56 0.95 -10.39
CA PHE A 72 5.72 2.14 -10.52
C PHE A 72 6.55 3.40 -10.28
N THR A 73 5.99 4.55 -10.63
CA THR A 73 6.68 5.84 -10.51
C THR A 73 6.81 6.28 -9.06
N LYS A 74 7.78 7.15 -8.78
CA LYS A 74 7.91 7.78 -7.44
C LYS A 74 6.64 8.54 -7.03
N ALA A 75 5.98 9.20 -7.98
CA ALA A 75 4.74 9.93 -7.72
C ALA A 75 3.61 8.98 -7.31
N ASP A 76 3.47 7.84 -7.98
CA ASP A 76 2.49 6.82 -7.60
C ASP A 76 2.82 6.19 -6.24
N HIS A 77 4.11 5.98 -5.93
CA HIS A 77 4.53 5.50 -4.62
C HIS A 77 4.08 6.43 -3.49
N LEU A 78 4.34 7.73 -3.60
CA LEU A 78 3.94 8.71 -2.59
C LEU A 78 2.41 8.75 -2.43
N LYS A 79 1.67 8.72 -3.54
CA LYS A 79 0.19 8.65 -3.50
C LYS A 79 -0.32 7.41 -2.78
N LEU A 80 0.29 6.24 -3.02
CA LEU A 80 -0.07 5.01 -2.32
C LEU A 80 0.12 5.17 -0.81
N ILE A 81 1.24 5.74 -0.37
CA ILE A 81 1.50 6.00 1.06
C ILE A 81 0.44 6.95 1.63
N ASP A 82 0.17 8.06 0.95
CA ASP A 82 -0.83 9.04 1.36
C ASP A 82 -2.23 8.40 1.49
N TYR A 83 -2.59 7.48 0.58
CA TYR A 83 -3.86 6.74 0.66
C TYR A 83 -3.96 5.92 1.94
N TYR A 84 -2.95 5.11 2.27
CA TYR A 84 -2.99 4.30 3.49
C TYR A 84 -2.97 5.16 4.77
N LEU A 85 -2.24 6.29 4.78
CA LEU A 85 -2.27 7.24 5.89
C LEU A 85 -3.65 7.93 6.04
N SER A 86 -4.28 8.26 4.91
CA SER A 86 -5.61 8.86 4.89
C SER A 86 -6.66 7.90 5.45
N ILE A 87 -6.59 6.61 5.10
CA ILE A 87 -7.48 5.58 5.64
C ILE A 87 -7.27 5.43 7.15
N LEU A 88 -6.02 5.43 7.63
CA LEU A 88 -5.73 5.39 9.07
C LEU A 88 -6.28 6.62 9.83
N SER A 89 -6.53 7.73 9.14
CA SER A 89 -7.11 8.93 9.75
C SER A 89 -8.63 8.86 9.92
N ILE A 90 -9.29 7.83 9.36
CA ILE A 90 -10.73 7.61 9.51
C ILE A 90 -11.06 7.25 10.98
N THR A 91 -12.06 7.91 11.54
CA THR A 91 -12.60 7.60 12.88
C THR A 91 -13.32 6.24 12.86
N ASP A 92 -13.15 5.44 13.92
CA ASP A 92 -13.79 4.13 14.09
C ASP A 92 -13.47 3.10 12.98
N LEU A 93 -12.27 3.19 12.40
CA LEU A 93 -11.80 2.19 11.45
C LEU A 93 -11.67 0.80 12.09
N ASN A 94 -12.21 -0.22 11.43
CA ASN A 94 -12.08 -1.61 11.87
C ASN A 94 -10.60 -2.03 11.92
N TYR A 95 -10.22 -2.70 13.01
CA TYR A 95 -8.88 -3.22 13.25
C TYR A 95 -8.30 -4.10 12.13
N VAL A 96 -9.15 -4.80 11.37
CA VAL A 96 -8.71 -5.55 10.19
C VAL A 96 -8.09 -4.62 9.15
N HIS A 97 -8.76 -3.50 8.83
CA HIS A 97 -8.25 -2.51 7.88
C HIS A 97 -7.02 -1.77 8.42
N VAL A 98 -6.98 -1.52 9.73
CA VAL A 98 -5.80 -0.94 10.40
C VAL A 98 -4.59 -1.84 10.18
N LYS A 99 -4.72 -3.16 10.37
CA LYS A 99 -3.65 -4.11 10.11
C LYS A 99 -3.19 -4.07 8.66
N ILE A 100 -4.14 -4.07 7.71
CA ILE A 100 -3.82 -4.00 6.27
C ILE A 100 -3.01 -2.73 5.96
N CYS A 101 -3.43 -1.58 6.50
CA CYS A 101 -2.70 -0.33 6.31
C CYS A 101 -1.27 -0.40 6.88
N PHE A 102 -1.09 -0.92 8.09
CA PHE A 102 0.24 -1.08 8.68
C PHE A 102 1.13 -2.06 7.91
N ASP A 103 0.59 -3.21 7.50
CA ASP A 103 1.33 -4.20 6.70
C ASP A 103 1.78 -3.56 5.36
N MET A 104 0.90 -2.81 4.69
CA MET A 104 1.21 -2.15 3.42
C MET A 104 2.18 -1.00 3.58
N LEU A 105 2.01 -0.14 4.59
CA LEU A 105 2.95 0.94 4.89
C LEU A 105 4.34 0.39 5.23
N THR A 106 4.42 -0.72 5.96
CA THR A 106 5.69 -1.40 6.24
C THR A 106 6.37 -1.86 4.95
N GLU A 107 5.61 -2.44 4.01
CA GLU A 107 6.14 -2.88 2.72
C GLU A 107 6.61 -1.69 1.85
N LEU A 108 5.80 -0.64 1.75
CA LEU A 108 6.09 0.57 0.95
C LEU A 108 7.30 1.34 1.50
N LEU A 109 7.38 1.50 2.83
CA LEU A 109 8.45 2.23 3.51
C LEU A 109 9.71 1.38 3.73
N ARG A 110 9.69 0.07 3.43
CA ARG A 110 10.83 -0.83 3.63
C ARG A 110 12.11 -0.34 2.97
N ASN A 111 12.00 0.26 1.78
CA ASN A 111 13.12 0.78 1.03
C ASN A 111 13.23 2.30 1.16
N ALA A 112 13.64 2.78 2.34
CA ALA A 112 13.82 4.20 2.65
C ALA A 112 14.77 4.98 1.70
N ARG A 113 15.54 4.30 0.84
CA ARG A 113 16.38 4.94 -0.18
C ARG A 113 15.58 5.45 -1.39
N LEU A 114 14.36 4.94 -1.60
CA LEU A 114 13.52 5.29 -2.75
C LEU A 114 12.75 6.60 -2.54
N ILE A 115 12.66 7.06 -1.28
CA ILE A 115 11.91 8.23 -0.86
C ILE A 115 12.88 9.13 -0.10
N THR A 116 13.04 10.38 -0.54
CA THR A 116 13.85 11.34 0.19
C THR A 116 13.01 12.00 1.29
N ARG A 117 13.67 12.59 2.29
CA ARG A 117 12.99 13.29 3.39
C ARG A 117 12.15 14.47 2.91
N ASP A 118 12.55 15.10 1.80
CA ASP A 118 11.84 16.24 1.24
C ASP A 118 10.55 15.82 0.52
N ASP A 119 10.45 14.55 0.10
CA ASP A 119 9.28 14.04 -0.63
C ASP A 119 8.13 13.63 0.29
N LEU A 120 8.43 13.20 1.52
CA LEU A 120 7.45 12.58 2.40
C LEU A 120 7.61 13.07 3.84
N THR A 121 6.57 13.73 4.33
CA THR A 121 6.44 14.11 5.73
C THR A 121 5.22 13.40 6.31
N ILE A 122 5.44 12.58 7.35
CA ILE A 122 4.38 11.81 8.00
C ILE A 122 4.10 12.40 9.38
N ASP A 123 2.84 12.66 9.70
CA ASP A 123 2.45 13.00 11.06
C ASP A 123 2.51 11.74 11.93
N TRP A 124 3.49 11.70 12.83
CA TRP A 124 3.70 10.59 13.76
C TRP A 124 2.51 10.35 14.69
N ARG A 125 1.64 11.36 14.89
CA ARG A 125 0.46 11.26 15.75
C ARG A 125 -0.51 10.18 15.30
N ILE A 126 -0.67 9.99 13.99
CA ILE A 126 -1.55 8.94 13.43
C ILE A 126 -1.15 7.57 14.00
N PHE A 127 0.14 7.26 13.98
CA PHE A 127 0.64 5.99 14.52
C PHE A 127 0.54 5.90 16.03
N TYR A 128 0.82 7.01 16.71
CA TYR A 128 0.75 7.07 18.17
C TYR A 128 -0.67 6.84 18.68
N ASP A 129 -1.66 7.45 18.06
CA ASP A 129 -3.07 7.31 18.43
C ASP A 129 -3.55 5.89 18.22
N TRP A 130 -3.17 5.24 17.10
CA TRP A 130 -3.47 3.82 16.88
C TRP A 130 -2.78 2.91 17.90
N MET A 131 -1.51 3.17 18.23
CA MET A 131 -0.81 2.42 19.27
C MET A 131 -1.50 2.57 20.63
N GLN A 132 -1.92 3.78 21.00
CA GLN A 132 -2.69 3.98 22.23
C GLN A 132 -4.03 3.26 22.20
N ARG A 133 -4.78 3.35 21.11
CA ARG A 133 -6.08 2.68 20.95
C ARG A 133 -5.94 1.17 21.11
N ILE A 134 -5.00 0.56 20.41
CA ILE A 134 -4.75 -0.89 20.47
C ILE A 134 -4.31 -1.31 21.87
N ARG A 135 -3.37 -0.57 22.49
CA ARG A 135 -2.83 -0.92 23.82
C ARG A 135 -3.85 -0.75 24.95
N ASN A 136 -4.67 0.30 24.88
CA ASN A 136 -5.63 0.64 25.92
C ASN A 136 -7.01 -0.01 25.71
N ASN A 137 -7.18 -0.81 24.66
CA ASN A 137 -8.45 -1.47 24.35
C ASN A 137 -8.78 -2.53 25.42
N ARG A 138 -9.78 -2.23 26.26
CA ARG A 138 -10.29 -3.16 27.28
C ARG A 138 -11.23 -4.21 26.70
N ASP A 139 -11.83 -3.95 25.55
CA ASP A 139 -12.76 -4.85 24.85
C ASP A 139 -12.08 -6.17 24.46
N LYS A 140 -10.74 -6.15 24.26
CA LYS A 140 -9.93 -7.36 24.11
C LYS A 140 -10.04 -8.30 25.31
N ILE A 141 -10.02 -7.76 26.54
CA ILE A 141 -10.10 -8.57 27.78
C ILE A 141 -11.45 -9.28 27.85
N TYR A 142 -12.50 -8.62 27.35
CA TYR A 142 -13.87 -9.14 27.32
C TYR A 142 -14.17 -10.00 26.08
N GLY A 143 -13.21 -10.19 25.17
CA GLY A 143 -13.40 -10.96 23.94
C GLY A 143 -14.34 -10.32 22.92
N LEU A 144 -14.65 -9.03 23.06
CA LEU A 144 -15.55 -8.30 22.16
C LEU A 144 -14.86 -7.88 20.86
N VAL A 145 -13.52 -7.84 20.86
CA VAL A 145 -12.70 -7.42 19.73
C VAL A 145 -11.51 -8.35 19.59
N VAL A 146 -11.24 -8.78 18.35
CA VAL A 146 -9.98 -9.44 17.98
C VAL A 146 -9.00 -8.36 17.55
N LEU A 147 -8.00 -8.09 18.39
CA LEU A 147 -6.92 -7.16 18.01
C LEU A 147 -5.97 -7.83 17.02
N PRO A 148 -5.44 -7.08 16.05
CA PRO A 148 -4.52 -7.61 15.07
C PRO A 148 -3.18 -7.91 15.73
N GLU A 149 -2.63 -9.06 15.39
CA GLU A 149 -1.27 -9.43 15.78
C GLU A 149 -0.30 -8.85 14.76
N PHE A 150 0.58 -7.98 15.24
CA PHE A 150 1.70 -7.45 14.48
C PHE A 150 2.90 -8.35 14.77
N VAL A 151 3.36 -9.09 13.76
CA VAL A 151 4.54 -9.98 13.83
C VAL A 151 5.78 -9.19 13.47
#